data_AF-A0A952GTQ2-F1
#
_entry.id   AF-A0A952GTQ2-F1
#
_cell.length_a   1.000
_cell.length_b   1.000
_cell.length_c   1.000
_cell.angle_alpha   90.00
_cell.angle_beta   90.00
_cell.angle_gamma   90.00
#
_symmetry.space_group_name_H-M   'P 1'
#
loop_
_entity.id
_entity.type
_entity.pdbx_description
1 polymer ?
#
loop_
_entity_poly.entity_id
_entity_poly.type
_entity_poly.pdbx_seq_one_letter_code
_entity_poly.pdbx_strand_id
1 'polypeptide(L)'
;SIADYLRRLKDLGLGSLPGTAAEILDDEIRAQICPDKLTTAEWLDVLRDAHAVGLPTTSTIMFGHLEAPVHWARHLLRLRHLQLETGGITEFVPLPLVHMEAPFYRRGQSRKGPTWREAVMMHAVARLALHGAIPSIQCSWVKLGVEGAAAVLAAGANDLGGVLMNESISRAAGASHGQDVSVDDLRAAAAAARRPLAQRTTLYKPVVREKEPA
;
A
#
# COMPACT_ATOMS: atom_id res chain seq x y z
N SER A 1 8.68 26.15 -0.90
CA SER A 1 8.54 24.95 -1.76
C SER A 1 7.69 23.89 -1.06
N ILE A 2 7.44 22.73 -1.68
CA ILE A 2 6.81 21.57 -1.00
C ILE A 2 7.69 21.13 0.18
N ALA A 3 9.01 21.02 -0.01
CA ALA A 3 9.95 20.73 1.07
C ALA A 3 9.82 21.67 2.29
N ASP A 4 9.69 22.99 2.09
CA ASP A 4 9.53 23.93 3.23
C ASP A 4 8.22 23.71 3.99
N TYR A 5 7.14 23.40 3.26
CA TYR A 5 5.85 23.09 3.86
C TYR A 5 5.92 21.78 4.67
N LEU A 6 6.51 20.73 4.10
CA LEU A 6 6.71 19.45 4.78
C LEU A 6 7.62 19.57 6.02
N ARG A 7 8.64 20.44 5.97
CA ARG A 7 9.49 20.74 7.13
C ARG A 7 8.68 21.35 8.27
N ARG A 8 7.81 22.33 7.98
CA ARG A 8 6.91 22.92 8.98
C ARG A 8 5.95 21.89 9.58
N LEU A 9 5.39 20.99 8.76
CA LEU A 9 4.53 19.92 9.26
C LEU A 9 5.28 18.93 10.15
N LYS A 10 6.52 18.60 9.79
CA LYS A 10 7.40 17.75 10.60
C LYS A 10 7.68 18.39 11.96
N ASP A 11 7.99 19.69 11.98
CA ASP A 11 8.22 20.44 13.22
C ASP A 11 6.96 20.48 14.12
N LEU A 12 5.77 20.38 13.52
CA LEU A 12 4.48 20.28 14.22
C LEU A 12 4.10 18.83 14.62
N GLY A 13 4.94 17.83 14.32
CA GLY A 13 4.76 16.46 14.77
C GLY A 13 4.35 15.44 13.70
N LEU A 14 4.31 15.82 12.42
CA LEU A 14 4.11 14.85 11.33
C LEU A 14 5.28 13.85 11.28
N GLY A 15 4.99 12.55 11.46
CA GLY A 15 6.00 11.50 11.54
C GLY A 15 6.28 10.73 10.24
N SER A 16 5.33 10.71 9.29
CA SER A 16 5.44 10.01 8.01
C SER A 16 4.35 10.47 7.05
N LEU A 17 4.51 10.21 5.75
CA LEU A 17 3.46 10.42 4.75
C LEU A 17 2.94 9.10 4.16
N PRO A 18 1.62 8.95 3.97
CA PRO A 18 1.09 7.80 3.25
C PRO A 18 1.38 7.90 1.75
N GLY A 19 1.70 6.78 1.12
CA GLY A 19 1.90 6.64 -0.33
C GLY A 19 0.60 6.60 -1.15
N THR A 20 -0.48 7.14 -0.60
CA THR A 20 -1.80 7.18 -1.24
C THR A 20 -1.80 8.10 -2.47
N ALA A 21 -2.88 8.02 -3.28
CA ALA A 21 -3.04 8.79 -4.53
C ALA A 21 -2.04 8.45 -5.65
N ALA A 22 -1.16 7.48 -5.43
CA ALA A 22 -0.32 6.91 -6.47
C ALA A 22 -1.17 6.23 -7.55
N GLU A 23 -2.30 5.61 -7.21
CA GLU A 23 -3.13 4.79 -8.10
C GLU A 23 -2.25 3.84 -8.92
N ILE A 24 -1.95 4.19 -10.16
CA ILE A 24 -0.81 3.67 -10.90
C ILE A 24 0.08 4.84 -11.34
N LEU A 25 1.39 4.62 -11.30
CA LEU A 25 2.39 5.60 -11.72
C LEU A 25 2.66 5.33 -13.18
N ASP A 26 1.69 5.62 -14.04
CA ASP A 26 1.76 5.51 -15.49
C ASP A 26 0.74 6.50 -16.10
N ASP A 27 1.25 7.57 -16.74
CA ASP A 27 0.42 8.71 -17.11
C ASP A 27 -0.63 8.39 -18.19
N GLU A 28 -0.40 7.38 -19.03
CA GLU A 28 -1.40 6.89 -20.00
C GLU A 28 -2.65 6.33 -19.29
N ILE A 29 -2.44 5.66 -18.16
CA ILE A 29 -3.53 5.12 -17.34
C ILE A 29 -4.13 6.21 -16.44
N ARG A 30 -3.29 7.08 -15.85
CA ARG A 30 -3.75 8.18 -15.00
C ARG A 30 -4.69 9.13 -15.73
N ALA A 31 -4.39 9.45 -16.99
CA ALA A 31 -5.26 10.27 -17.84
C ALA A 31 -6.69 9.71 -17.97
N GLN A 32 -6.86 8.39 -17.80
CA GLN A 32 -8.15 7.73 -17.91
C GLN A 32 -8.88 7.60 -16.57
N ILE A 33 -8.17 7.28 -15.48
CA ILE A 33 -8.79 7.02 -14.17
C ILE A 33 -8.82 8.23 -13.24
N CYS A 34 -7.87 9.14 -13.35
CA CYS A 34 -7.68 10.26 -12.43
C CYS A 34 -6.99 11.47 -13.09
N PRO A 35 -7.55 12.03 -14.17
CA PRO A 35 -6.90 13.12 -14.93
C PRO A 35 -6.65 14.39 -14.10
N ASP A 36 -7.42 14.62 -13.04
CA ASP A 36 -7.30 15.80 -12.18
C ASP A 36 -6.25 15.65 -11.05
N LYS A 37 -5.61 14.47 -10.94
CA LYS A 37 -4.55 14.23 -9.94
C LYS A 37 -3.18 14.60 -10.50
N LEU A 38 -2.19 14.71 -9.60
CA LEU A 38 -0.79 14.90 -9.95
C LEU A 38 -0.32 13.95 -11.05
N THR A 39 0.61 14.37 -11.89
CA THR A 39 1.34 13.49 -12.80
C THR A 39 2.22 12.50 -12.04
N THR A 40 2.70 11.47 -12.73
CA THR A 40 3.68 10.54 -12.16
C THR A 40 4.93 11.26 -11.66
N ALA A 41 5.42 12.25 -12.42
CA ALA A 41 6.62 13.01 -12.04
C ALA A 41 6.39 13.84 -10.77
N GLU A 42 5.29 14.60 -10.72
CA GLU A 42 4.95 15.41 -9.54
C GLU A 42 4.75 14.56 -8.28
N TRP A 43 4.12 13.40 -8.39
CA TRP A 43 3.97 12.49 -7.25
C TRP A 43 5.34 12.00 -6.74
N LEU A 44 6.26 11.63 -7.64
CA LEU A 44 7.61 11.23 -7.27
C LEU A 44 8.40 12.38 -6.64
N ASP A 45 8.25 13.60 -7.16
CA ASP A 45 8.91 14.80 -6.63
C ASP A 45 8.43 15.15 -5.21
N VAL A 46 7.13 15.00 -4.93
CA VAL A 46 6.60 15.15 -3.55
C VAL A 46 7.26 14.15 -2.60
N LEU A 47 7.45 12.89 -3.01
CA LEU A 47 8.14 11.91 -2.18
C LEU A 47 9.63 12.22 -2.03
N ARG A 48 10.32 12.69 -3.08
CA ARG A 48 11.71 13.15 -2.98
C ARG A 48 11.84 14.27 -1.96
N ASP A 49 10.97 15.26 -2.02
CA ASP A 49 10.93 16.38 -1.07
C ASP A 49 10.66 15.89 0.37
N ALA A 50 9.74 14.94 0.53
CA ALA A 50 9.46 14.34 1.83
C ALA A 50 10.70 13.62 2.40
N HIS A 51 11.36 12.79 1.60
CA HIS A 51 12.54 12.06 2.01
C HIS A 51 13.71 13.01 2.30
N ALA A 52 13.87 14.08 1.53
CA ALA A 52 14.91 15.09 1.73
C ALA A 52 14.76 15.84 3.07
N VAL A 53 13.53 16.05 3.57
CA VAL A 53 13.29 16.60 4.91
C VAL A 53 13.26 15.53 6.00
N GLY A 54 13.54 14.27 5.65
CA GLY A 54 13.59 13.14 6.57
C GLY A 54 12.23 12.68 7.06
N LEU A 55 11.18 12.80 6.23
CA LEU A 55 9.88 12.15 6.44
C LEU A 55 9.85 10.85 5.64
N PRO A 56 9.76 9.68 6.30
CA PRO A 56 9.58 8.42 5.60
C PRO A 56 8.17 8.34 4.98
N THR A 57 8.05 7.59 3.89
CA THR A 57 6.77 7.38 3.20
C THR A 57 6.42 5.91 3.06
N THR A 58 5.15 5.64 2.76
CA THR A 58 4.71 4.35 2.21
C THR A 58 4.51 4.49 0.70
N SER A 59 4.22 3.41 0.00
CA SER A 59 3.91 3.41 -1.43
C SER A 59 2.76 2.47 -1.72
N THR A 60 1.92 2.80 -2.72
CA THR A 60 0.72 2.01 -3.04
C THR A 60 0.60 1.80 -4.54
N ILE A 61 -0.06 0.70 -4.94
CA ILE A 61 -0.56 0.52 -6.31
C ILE A 61 -2.03 0.11 -6.27
N MET A 62 -2.91 0.82 -6.97
CA MET A 62 -4.24 0.35 -7.33
C MET A 62 -4.13 -0.49 -8.61
N PHE A 63 -4.71 -1.69 -8.60
CA PHE A 63 -4.62 -2.62 -9.73
C PHE A 63 -5.90 -3.45 -9.93
N GLY A 64 -5.99 -4.09 -11.09
CA GLY A 64 -7.14 -4.84 -11.58
C GLY A 64 -8.20 -3.97 -12.24
N HIS A 65 -7.83 -2.81 -12.78
CA HIS A 65 -8.73 -1.91 -13.50
C HIS A 65 -8.54 -2.03 -15.03
N LEU A 66 -7.93 -1.04 -15.66
CA LEU A 66 -7.72 -0.98 -17.12
C LEU A 66 -6.27 -1.23 -17.57
N GLU A 67 -5.37 -1.43 -16.62
CA GLU A 67 -3.95 -1.52 -16.85
C GLU A 67 -3.51 -2.91 -17.35
N ALA A 68 -2.32 -2.97 -17.93
CA ALA A 68 -1.67 -4.18 -18.40
C ALA A 68 -0.38 -4.45 -17.60
N PRO A 69 0.20 -5.66 -17.65
CA PRO A 69 1.41 -6.00 -16.90
C PRO A 69 2.60 -5.04 -17.12
N VAL A 70 2.71 -4.43 -18.30
CA VAL A 70 3.74 -3.42 -18.57
C VAL A 70 3.59 -2.18 -17.68
N HIS A 71 2.36 -1.76 -17.35
CA HIS A 71 2.11 -0.63 -16.46
C HIS A 71 2.47 -0.98 -15.01
N TRP A 72 2.23 -2.22 -14.58
CA TRP A 72 2.70 -2.71 -13.27
C TRP A 72 4.23 -2.68 -13.19
N ALA A 73 4.91 -3.17 -14.22
CA ALA A 73 6.36 -3.19 -14.27
C ALA A 73 6.93 -1.76 -14.21
N ARG A 74 6.38 -0.82 -14.99
CA ARG A 74 6.79 0.60 -14.95
C ARG A 74 6.60 1.21 -13.56
N HIS A 75 5.44 0.99 -12.93
CA HIS A 75 5.17 1.49 -11.58
C HIS A 75 6.19 0.94 -10.56
N LEU A 76 6.39 -0.37 -10.52
CA LEU A 76 7.33 -1.01 -9.59
C LEU A 76 8.78 -0.53 -9.81
N LEU A 77 9.21 -0.37 -11.06
CA LEU A 77 10.54 0.15 -11.38
C LEU A 77 10.70 1.61 -10.97
N ARG A 78 9.67 2.45 -11.15
CA ARG A 78 9.67 3.85 -10.68
C ARG A 78 9.84 3.93 -9.16
N LEU A 79 9.09 3.12 -8.41
CA LEU A 79 9.25 3.04 -6.95
C LEU A 79 10.63 2.53 -6.55
N ARG A 80 11.15 1.50 -7.22
CA ARG A 80 12.50 0.98 -6.97
C ARG A 80 13.55 2.07 -7.19
N HIS A 81 13.48 2.80 -8.30
CA HIS A 81 14.45 3.85 -8.62
C HIS A 81 14.40 4.98 -7.58
N LEU A 82 13.21 5.47 -7.23
CA LEU A 82 13.04 6.46 -6.16
C LEU A 82 13.62 5.95 -4.84
N GLN A 83 13.40 4.68 -4.50
CA GLN A 83 13.92 4.10 -3.27
C GLN A 83 15.45 3.98 -3.28
N LEU A 84 16.07 3.63 -4.42
CA LEU A 84 17.52 3.61 -4.56
C LEU A 84 18.13 5.02 -4.47
N GLU A 85 17.39 6.03 -4.90
CA GLU A 85 17.79 7.45 -4.83
C GLU A 85 17.70 7.99 -3.40
N THR A 86 16.64 7.66 -2.66
CA THR A 86 16.26 8.40 -1.44
C THR A 86 16.17 7.55 -0.16
N GLY A 87 15.98 6.25 -0.28
CA GLY A 87 15.87 5.31 0.84
C GLY A 87 14.66 5.50 1.79
N GLY A 88 13.72 6.38 1.45
CA GLY A 88 12.67 6.82 2.37
C GLY A 88 11.36 6.00 2.36
N ILE A 89 11.18 5.09 1.41
CA ILE A 89 9.99 4.23 1.33
C ILE A 89 10.12 3.06 2.30
N THR A 90 9.13 2.93 3.18
CA THR A 90 9.09 1.91 4.24
C THR A 90 8.34 0.65 3.82
N GLU A 91 7.30 0.79 3.01
CA GLU A 91 6.45 -0.31 2.59
C GLU A 91 5.82 -0.07 1.21
N PHE A 92 5.45 -1.18 0.57
CA PHE A 92 4.65 -1.21 -0.64
C PHE A 92 3.32 -1.92 -0.36
N VAL A 93 2.22 -1.30 -0.77
CA VAL A 93 0.86 -1.78 -0.50
C VAL A 93 0.10 -1.99 -1.81
N PRO A 94 -0.03 -3.26 -2.26
CA PRO A 94 -0.97 -3.62 -3.32
C PRO A 94 -2.42 -3.43 -2.88
N LEU A 95 -3.18 -2.69 -3.68
CA LEU A 95 -4.58 -2.34 -3.44
C LEU A 95 -5.44 -2.85 -4.61
N PRO A 96 -6.07 -4.03 -4.50
CA PRO A 96 -7.08 -4.44 -5.46
C PRO A 96 -8.16 -3.36 -5.61
N LEU A 97 -8.63 -3.12 -6.85
CA LEU A 97 -9.76 -2.23 -7.07
C LEU A 97 -11.02 -2.78 -6.39
N VAL A 98 -11.67 -1.93 -5.59
CA VAL A 98 -13.06 -2.12 -5.16
C VAL A 98 -13.92 -1.21 -6.03
N HIS A 99 -14.69 -1.79 -6.94
CA HIS A 99 -15.21 -1.07 -8.11
C HIS A 99 -16.54 -0.34 -7.89
N MET A 100 -17.30 -0.66 -6.83
CA MET A 100 -18.69 -0.23 -6.65
C MET A 100 -18.87 1.30 -6.69
N GLU A 101 -17.93 2.02 -6.08
CA GLU A 101 -17.92 3.50 -6.05
C GLU A 101 -16.92 4.14 -7.03
N ALA A 102 -16.18 3.34 -7.79
CA ALA A 102 -15.15 3.87 -8.70
C ALA A 102 -15.80 4.57 -9.91
N PRO A 103 -15.58 5.88 -10.14
CA PRO A 103 -16.26 6.61 -11.22
C PRO A 103 -15.99 6.04 -12.61
N PHE A 104 -14.75 5.65 -12.88
CA PHE A 104 -14.34 5.05 -14.15
C PHE A 104 -14.95 3.65 -14.37
N TYR A 105 -15.24 2.90 -13.29
CA TYR A 105 -16.00 1.65 -13.40
C TYR A 105 -17.47 1.90 -13.71
N ARG A 106 -18.10 2.86 -13.04
CA ARG A 106 -19.52 3.23 -13.28
C ARG A 106 -19.77 3.71 -14.72
N ARG A 107 -18.74 4.28 -15.36
CA ARG A 107 -18.76 4.66 -16.79
C ARG A 107 -18.49 3.49 -17.74
N GLY A 108 -18.28 2.27 -17.25
CA GLY A 108 -17.98 1.09 -18.07
C GLY A 108 -16.56 1.04 -18.63
N GLN A 109 -15.62 1.84 -18.07
CA GLN A 109 -14.27 2.02 -18.61
C GLN A 109 -13.22 1.14 -17.91
N SER A 110 -13.62 0.25 -17.01
CA SER A 110 -12.69 -0.63 -16.30
C SER A 110 -13.32 -1.96 -15.89
N ARG A 111 -12.47 -2.90 -15.52
CA ARG A 111 -12.87 -4.16 -14.91
C ARG A 111 -13.38 -3.95 -13.48
N LYS A 112 -14.07 -4.97 -12.95
CA LYS A 112 -14.52 -5.03 -11.55
C LYS A 112 -13.39 -5.16 -10.52
N GLY A 113 -12.16 -5.38 -10.96
CA GLY A 113 -11.04 -5.74 -10.10
C GLY A 113 -10.17 -6.84 -10.69
N PRO A 114 -9.09 -7.18 -9.99
CA PRO A 114 -8.18 -8.22 -10.43
C PRO A 114 -8.83 -9.58 -10.23
N THR A 115 -8.44 -10.55 -11.05
CA THR A 115 -8.64 -11.96 -10.75
C THR A 115 -7.82 -12.34 -9.52
N TRP A 116 -8.19 -13.43 -8.86
CA TRP A 116 -7.41 -13.96 -7.75
C TRP A 116 -5.94 -14.23 -8.13
N ARG A 117 -5.72 -14.79 -9.33
CA ARG A 117 -4.37 -15.03 -9.86
C ARG A 117 -3.58 -13.73 -9.99
N GLU A 118 -4.19 -12.66 -10.49
CA GLU A 118 -3.55 -11.34 -10.59
C GLU A 118 -3.20 -10.75 -9.22
N ALA A 119 -4.06 -10.94 -8.21
CA ALA A 119 -3.76 -10.50 -6.85
C ALA A 119 -2.52 -11.20 -6.27
N VAL A 120 -2.42 -12.52 -6.43
CA VAL A 120 -1.23 -13.28 -6.00
C VAL A 120 0.01 -12.87 -6.81
N MET A 121 -0.13 -12.75 -8.14
CA MET A 121 0.98 -12.36 -9.03
C MET A 121 1.52 -10.96 -8.69
N MET A 122 0.66 -9.98 -8.39
CA MET A 122 1.09 -8.64 -7.99
C MET A 122 2.03 -8.68 -6.78
N HIS A 123 1.69 -9.45 -5.74
CA HIS A 123 2.53 -9.58 -4.54
C HIS A 123 3.86 -10.29 -4.84
N ALA A 124 3.82 -11.38 -5.63
CA ALA A 124 5.01 -12.14 -6.00
C ALA A 124 5.98 -11.32 -6.87
N VAL A 125 5.46 -10.64 -7.90
CA VAL A 125 6.26 -9.79 -8.77
C VAL A 125 6.80 -8.59 -8.01
N ALA A 126 6.01 -7.96 -7.14
CA ALA A 126 6.48 -6.88 -6.30
C ALA A 126 7.62 -7.33 -5.37
N ARG A 127 7.53 -8.52 -4.77
CA ARG A 127 8.61 -9.07 -3.93
C ARG A 127 9.91 -9.22 -4.71
N LEU A 128 9.85 -9.72 -5.94
CA LEU A 128 11.02 -9.88 -6.80
C LEU A 128 11.57 -8.53 -7.27
N ALA A 129 10.71 -7.65 -7.79
CA ALA A 129 11.11 -6.36 -8.35
C ALA A 129 11.65 -5.40 -7.29
N LEU A 130 11.09 -5.41 -6.08
CA LEU A 130 11.47 -4.52 -4.99
C LEU A 130 12.47 -5.15 -4.02
N HIS A 131 12.94 -6.38 -4.28
CA HIS A 131 13.92 -7.07 -3.44
C HIS A 131 15.16 -6.20 -3.20
N GLY A 132 15.57 -6.09 -1.93
CA GLY A 132 16.69 -5.26 -1.49
C GLY A 132 16.43 -3.75 -1.48
N ALA A 133 15.33 -3.26 -2.05
CA ALA A 133 14.98 -1.84 -2.09
C ALA A 133 13.89 -1.49 -1.07
N ILE A 134 12.72 -2.13 -1.16
CA ILE A 134 11.58 -1.92 -0.24
C ILE A 134 11.34 -3.24 0.52
N PRO A 135 11.62 -3.29 1.83
CA PRO A 135 11.61 -4.56 2.56
C PRO A 135 10.20 -5.08 2.81
N SER A 136 9.25 -4.19 3.06
CA SER A 136 7.90 -4.58 3.43
C SER A 136 6.90 -4.51 2.28
N ILE A 137 6.11 -5.58 2.14
CA ILE A 137 4.97 -5.67 1.26
C ILE A 137 3.76 -6.05 2.11
N GLN A 138 2.81 -5.12 2.19
CA GLN A 138 1.61 -5.28 2.98
C GLN A 138 0.56 -6.11 2.25
N CYS A 139 -0.12 -6.97 2.99
CA CYS A 139 -1.36 -7.58 2.60
C CYS A 139 -2.54 -6.66 2.97
N SER A 140 -3.27 -6.20 1.95
CA SER A 140 -4.53 -5.47 2.14
C SER A 140 -5.67 -6.44 2.46
N TRP A 141 -5.67 -7.05 3.65
CA TRP A 141 -6.67 -8.05 4.05
C TRP A 141 -8.10 -7.52 4.03
N VAL A 142 -8.31 -6.21 4.23
CA VAL A 142 -9.63 -5.56 4.06
C VAL A 142 -10.22 -5.74 2.66
N LYS A 143 -9.36 -5.95 1.66
CA LYS A 143 -9.77 -6.17 0.27
C LYS A 143 -9.74 -7.65 -0.11
N LEU A 144 -8.78 -8.39 0.42
CA LEU A 144 -8.51 -9.78 0.06
C LEU A 144 -9.24 -10.81 0.94
N GLY A 145 -9.74 -10.38 2.10
CA GLY A 145 -10.16 -11.28 3.17
C GLY A 145 -8.97 -11.94 3.88
N VAL A 146 -9.26 -12.63 4.99
CA VAL A 146 -8.25 -13.32 5.81
C VAL A 146 -7.64 -14.52 5.06
N GLU A 147 -8.44 -15.28 4.32
CA GLU A 147 -7.95 -16.38 3.48
C GLU A 147 -7.00 -15.88 2.39
N GLY A 148 -7.36 -14.75 1.77
CA GLY A 148 -6.52 -14.11 0.77
C GLY A 148 -5.19 -13.63 1.36
N ALA A 149 -5.20 -13.19 2.62
CA ALA A 149 -3.99 -12.79 3.34
C ALA A 149 -2.98 -13.93 3.49
N ALA A 150 -3.43 -15.12 3.87
CA ALA A 150 -2.55 -16.28 4.01
C ALA A 150 -1.86 -16.65 2.68
N ALA A 151 -2.59 -16.57 1.57
CA ALA A 151 -2.04 -16.87 0.26
C ALA A 151 -1.00 -15.83 -0.21
N VAL A 152 -1.24 -14.54 0.00
CA VAL A 152 -0.24 -13.51 -0.39
C VAL A 152 0.97 -13.49 0.54
N LEU A 153 0.83 -13.90 1.81
CA LEU A 153 1.97 -14.16 2.71
C LEU A 153 2.87 -15.30 2.21
N ALA A 154 2.29 -16.30 1.54
CA ALA A 154 3.06 -17.34 0.85
C ALA A 154 3.69 -16.84 -0.46
N ALA A 155 3.14 -15.78 -1.04
CA ALA A 155 3.57 -15.21 -2.32
C ALA A 155 4.53 -14.00 -2.19
N GLY A 156 4.93 -13.61 -0.98
CA GLY A 156 5.96 -12.57 -0.77
C GLY A 156 5.51 -11.36 0.04
N ALA A 157 4.23 -11.25 0.42
CA ALA A 157 3.82 -10.32 1.48
C ALA A 157 4.47 -10.72 2.81
N ASN A 158 4.76 -9.75 3.65
CA ASN A 158 5.35 -9.98 4.98
C ASN A 158 4.76 -9.06 6.06
N ASP A 159 3.73 -8.29 5.72
CA ASP A 159 3.05 -7.40 6.63
C ASP A 159 1.55 -7.58 6.50
N LEU A 160 0.87 -7.81 7.63
CA LEU A 160 -0.59 -7.96 7.69
C LEU A 160 -1.28 -6.61 7.91
N GLY A 161 -0.57 -5.50 7.86
CA GLY A 161 -1.11 -4.18 8.08
C GLY A 161 -1.57 -3.97 9.53
N GLY A 162 -2.55 -3.07 9.71
CA GLY A 162 -3.09 -2.72 11.02
C GLY A 162 -4.35 -3.50 11.41
N VAL A 163 -4.69 -3.43 12.70
CA VAL A 163 -6.03 -3.73 13.19
C VAL A 163 -6.96 -2.56 12.87
N LEU A 164 -8.21 -2.86 12.53
CA LEU A 164 -9.23 -1.84 12.27
C LEU A 164 -10.35 -2.04 13.27
N MET A 165 -10.59 -1.02 14.10
CA MET A 165 -11.66 -1.06 15.11
C MET A 165 -13.02 -0.57 14.55
N ASN A 166 -13.02 0.18 13.45
CA ASN A 166 -14.21 0.62 12.72
C ASN A 166 -13.81 1.22 11.36
N GLU A 167 -13.95 0.47 10.25
CA GLU A 167 -13.51 0.93 8.93
C GLU A 167 -14.67 1.46 8.07
N SER A 168 -14.84 2.78 8.06
CA SER A 168 -15.94 3.45 7.36
C SER A 168 -15.69 3.70 5.86
N ILE A 169 -14.42 3.79 5.43
CA ILE A 169 -14.07 4.11 4.03
C ILE A 169 -14.26 2.89 3.13
N SER A 170 -13.77 1.72 3.54
CA SER A 170 -14.01 0.46 2.81
C SER A 170 -15.50 0.09 2.77
N ARG A 171 -16.26 0.41 3.84
CA ARG A 171 -17.72 0.31 3.89
C ARG A 171 -18.39 1.24 2.90
N ALA A 172 -18.00 2.51 2.87
CA ALA A 172 -18.52 3.47 1.91
C ALA A 172 -18.23 3.06 0.46
N ALA A 173 -17.08 2.40 0.22
CA ALA A 173 -16.70 1.83 -1.07
C ALA A 173 -17.38 0.49 -1.44
N GLY A 174 -18.19 -0.09 -0.54
CA GLY A 174 -18.96 -1.32 -0.79
C GLY A 174 -18.21 -2.64 -0.60
N ALA A 175 -17.08 -2.66 0.12
CA ALA A 175 -16.38 -3.90 0.44
C ALA A 175 -17.19 -4.75 1.44
N SER A 176 -17.29 -6.06 1.19
CA SER A 176 -17.99 -7.01 2.07
C SER A 176 -17.12 -7.63 3.16
N HIS A 177 -15.79 -7.51 3.05
CA HIS A 177 -14.83 -8.08 3.99
C HIS A 177 -14.25 -6.99 4.92
N GLY A 178 -14.00 -7.36 6.18
CA GLY A 178 -13.16 -6.57 7.08
C GLY A 178 -13.82 -5.34 7.71
N GLN A 179 -14.87 -5.55 8.49
CA GLN A 179 -15.52 -4.47 9.28
C GLN A 179 -14.81 -4.24 10.63
N ASP A 180 -14.21 -5.30 11.17
CA ASP A 180 -13.34 -5.32 12.34
C ASP A 180 -12.39 -6.52 12.17
N VAL A 181 -11.14 -6.36 12.58
CA VAL A 181 -10.18 -7.46 12.68
C VAL A 181 -9.40 -7.26 13.97
N SER A 182 -9.54 -8.24 14.86
CA SER A 182 -8.84 -8.28 16.11
C SER A 182 -7.38 -8.72 15.92
N VAL A 183 -6.57 -8.52 16.95
CA VAL A 183 -5.20 -9.08 16.99
C VAL A 183 -5.22 -10.60 16.90
N ASP A 184 -6.26 -11.26 17.41
CA ASP A 184 -6.39 -12.72 17.40
C ASP A 184 -6.64 -13.25 16.00
N ASP A 185 -7.43 -12.54 15.18
CA ASP A 185 -7.64 -12.87 13.77
C ASP A 185 -6.35 -12.76 12.96
N LEU A 186 -5.56 -11.71 13.19
CA LEU A 186 -4.23 -11.57 12.57
C LEU A 186 -3.28 -12.69 13.01
N ARG A 187 -3.36 -13.12 14.28
CA ARG A 187 -2.59 -14.26 14.80
C ARG A 187 -3.00 -15.56 14.14
N ALA A 188 -4.30 -15.80 13.96
CA ALA A 188 -4.81 -16.97 13.25
C ALA A 188 -4.35 -16.98 11.78
N ALA A 189 -4.41 -15.84 11.09
CA ALA A 189 -3.95 -15.70 9.71
C ALA A 189 -2.44 -16.00 9.57
N ALA A 190 -1.61 -15.43 10.45
CA ALA A 190 -0.17 -15.69 10.48
C ALA A 190 0.14 -17.18 10.78
N ALA A 191 -0.58 -17.78 11.74
CA ALA A 191 -0.43 -19.19 12.08
C ALA A 191 -0.81 -20.12 10.92
N ALA A 192 -1.92 -19.86 10.24
CA ALA A 192 -2.35 -20.59 9.05
C ALA A 192 -1.30 -20.52 7.93
N ALA A 193 -0.63 -19.36 7.79
CA ALA A 193 0.49 -19.17 6.87
C ALA A 193 1.84 -19.70 7.39
N ARG A 194 1.88 -20.29 8.59
CA ARG A 194 3.11 -20.76 9.28
C ARG A 194 4.19 -19.68 9.39
N ARG A 195 3.78 -18.44 9.68
CA ARG A 195 4.66 -17.28 9.87
C ARG A 195 4.60 -16.77 11.32
N PRO A 196 5.73 -16.32 11.90
CA PRO A 196 5.69 -15.62 13.17
C PRO A 196 4.98 -14.27 13.01
N LEU A 197 4.19 -13.88 14.00
CA LEU A 197 3.56 -12.56 14.06
C LEU A 197 4.36 -11.66 15.01
N ALA A 198 4.66 -10.44 14.56
CA ALA A 198 5.33 -9.42 15.36
C ALA A 198 4.57 -8.10 15.29
N GLN A 199 4.37 -7.46 16.44
CA GLN A 199 3.83 -6.11 16.51
C GLN A 199 4.94 -5.10 16.17
N ARG A 200 4.64 -4.12 15.30
CA ARG A 200 5.59 -3.14 14.78
C ARG A 200 5.14 -1.70 14.98
N THR A 201 6.08 -0.77 15.02
CA THR A 201 5.80 0.66 14.80
C THR A 201 5.61 0.94 13.31
N THR A 202 5.19 2.16 12.97
CA THR A 202 5.09 2.64 11.57
C THR A 202 6.40 2.44 10.80
N LEU A 203 7.55 2.56 11.48
CA LEU A 203 8.89 2.41 10.88
C LEU A 203 9.45 0.99 11.01
N TYR A 204 8.58 0.00 11.18
CA TYR A 204 8.96 -1.42 11.25
C TYR A 204 9.92 -1.76 12.40
N LYS A 205 9.96 -0.93 13.46
CA LYS A 205 10.70 -1.24 14.68
C LYS A 205 9.85 -2.12 15.61
N PRO A 206 10.45 -3.00 16.43
CA PRO A 206 9.73 -3.73 17.46
C PRO A 206 9.02 -2.76 18.42
N VAL A 207 7.78 -3.08 18.81
CA VAL A 207 7.09 -2.35 19.87
C VAL A 207 7.65 -2.81 21.22
N VAL A 208 8.28 -1.88 21.95
CA VAL A 208 8.63 -2.09 23.35
C VAL A 208 7.38 -1.78 24.17
N ARG A 209 6.79 -2.79 24.80
CA ARG A 209 5.74 -2.55 25.80
C ARG A 209 6.42 -2.06 27.07
N GLU A 210 6.13 -0.84 27.50
CA GLU A 210 6.37 -0.47 28.90
C GLU A 210 5.54 -1.44 29.76
N LYS A 211 6.16 -2.02 30.80
CA LYS A 211 5.42 -2.82 31.77
C LYS A 211 4.33 -1.93 32.34
N GLU A 212 3.08 -2.36 32.27
CA GLU A 212 2.01 -1.73 33.04
C GLU A 212 2.48 -1.63 34.50
N PRO A 213 2.38 -0.45 35.14
CA PRO A 213 2.61 -0.38 36.58
C PRO A 213 1.65 -1.36 37.25
N ALA A 214 2.23 -2.19 38.12
CA ALA A 214 1.53 -3.25 38.86
C ALA A 214 0.43 -2.69 39.78
#